data_AF-A0A2N2PRP7-F1
#
_entry.id   AF-A0A2N2PRP7-F1
#
_cell.length_a   1.000
_cell.length_b   1.000
_cell.length_c   1.000
_cell.angle_alpha   90.00
_cell.angle_beta   90.00
_cell.angle_gamma   90.00
#
_symmetry.space_group_name_H-M   'P 1'
#
loop_
_entity.id
_entity.type
_entity.pdbx_description
1 polymer ?
#
loop_
_entity_poly.entity_id
_entity_poly.type
_entity_poly.pdbx_seq_one_letter_code
_entity_poly.pdbx_strand_id
1 'polypeptide(L)' 'MYIYNYRLFDRHRQRVASLAILGDERAEWRPDRYGYELWGCEVSLRFPIVKLLDYQEQSARLAAAGGYRRKPGRVLP' A
#
# COMPACT_ATOMS: atom_id res chain seq x y z
N MET A 1 -1.27 9.77 0.32
CA MET A 1 0.14 9.42 0.04
C MET A 1 1.06 10.63 -0.04
N TYR A 2 0.70 11.69 -0.78
CA TYR A 2 1.52 12.90 -0.94
C TYR A 2 1.99 13.56 0.36
N ILE A 3 1.06 13.81 1.30
CA ILE A 3 1.38 14.46 2.58
C ILE A 3 2.48 13.70 3.35
N TYR A 4 2.42 12.37 3.40
CA TYR A 4 3.43 11.55 4.07
C TYR A 4 4.78 11.61 3.38
N ASN A 5 4.80 11.51 2.05
CA ASN A 5 6.03 11.59 1.26
C ASN A 5 6.75 12.92 1.49
N TYR A 6 6.04 14.03 1.35
CA TYR A 6 6.59 15.37 1.53
C TYR A 6 7.06 15.61 2.97
N ARG A 7 6.25 15.24 3.98
CA ARG A 7 6.64 15.43 5.39
C ARG A 7 7.87 14.62 5.79
N LEU A 8 7.99 13.38 5.30
CA LEU A 8 9.18 12.55 5.55
C LEU A 8 10.41 13.11 4.83
N PHE A 9 10.26 13.55 3.58
CA PHE A 9 11.33 14.20 2.84
C PHE A 9 11.82 15.47 3.55
N ASP A 10 10.91 16.35 3.96
CA ASP A 10 11.26 17.62 4.61
C ASP A 10 11.94 17.38 5.97
N ARG A 11 11.41 16.45 6.78
CA ARG A 11 11.94 16.11 8.10
C ARG A 11 13.33 15.46 8.03
N HIS A 12 13.53 14.52 7.11
CA HIS A 12 14.73 13.68 7.09
C HIS A 12 15.75 14.09 6.02
N ARG A 13 15.37 14.97 5.08
CA ARG A 13 16.21 15.43 3.96
C ARG A 13 16.79 14.29 3.13
N GLN A 14 16.05 13.18 3.03
CA GLN A 14 16.40 11.99 2.25
C GLN A 14 15.32 11.70 1.22
N ARG A 15 15.69 11.03 0.12
CA ARG A 15 14.73 10.59 -0.90
C ARG A 15 13.77 9.57 -0.29
N VAL A 16 12.47 9.80 -0.43
CA VAL A 16 11.41 8.92 0.12
C VAL A 16 10.65 8.27 -1.01
N ALA A 17 10.59 6.93 -0.99
CA ALA A 17 9.68 6.16 -1.83
C ALA A 17 8.40 5.83 -1.05
N SER A 18 7.25 5.97 -1.71
CA SER A 18 5.96 5.53 -1.18
C SER A 18 5.53 4.26 -1.90
N LEU A 19 4.99 3.28 -1.16
CA LEU A 19 4.45 2.03 -1.69
C LEU A 19 3.06 1.81 -1.09
N ALA A 20 2.08 1.45 -1.90
CA ALA A 20 0.75 1.07 -1.41
C ALA A 20 0.54 -0.44 -1.53
N ILE A 21 0.18 -1.07 -0.41
CA ILE A 21 -0.25 -2.47 -0.37
C ILE A 21 -1.77 -2.47 -0.23
N LEU A 22 -2.46 -3.06 -1.19
CA LEU A 22 -3.91 -3.05 -1.29
C LEU A 22 -4.46 -4.42 -0.89
N GLY A 23 -5.22 -4.46 0.20
CA GLY A 23 -5.80 -5.68 0.77
C GLY A 23 -7.32 -5.80 0.63
N ASP A 24 -7.95 -4.92 -0.15
CA ASP A 24 -9.38 -4.99 -0.44
C ASP A 24 -9.70 -6.04 -1.53
N GLU A 25 -10.98 -6.43 -1.60
CA GLU A 25 -11.48 -7.46 -2.51
C GLU A 25 -11.76 -6.97 -3.94
N ARG A 26 -11.63 -5.66 -4.22
CA ARG A 26 -11.96 -5.08 -5.54
C ARG A 26 -10.75 -5.21 -6.47
N ALA A 27 -10.72 -6.24 -7.32
CA ALA A 27 -9.58 -6.55 -8.20
C ALA A 27 -9.11 -5.37 -9.09
N GLU A 28 -10.05 -4.56 -9.56
CA GLU A 28 -9.78 -3.42 -10.46
C GLU A 28 -9.37 -2.15 -9.71
N TRP A 29 -9.64 -2.06 -8.41
CA TRP A 29 -9.26 -0.87 -7.65
C TRP A 29 -7.76 -0.88 -7.35
N ARG A 30 -7.05 -0.04 -8.10
CA ARG A 30 -5.59 0.01 -8.19
C ARG A 30 -5.07 1.45 -8.31
N PRO A 31 -5.32 2.33 -7.32
CA PRO A 31 -4.83 3.71 -7.39
C PRO A 31 -3.31 3.74 -7.28
N ASP A 32 -2.64 4.17 -8.34
CA ASP A 32 -1.17 4.27 -8.46
C ASP A 32 -0.67 5.73 -8.41
N ARG A 33 -1.59 6.68 -8.22
CA ARG A 33 -1.28 8.11 -8.23
C ARG A 33 -2.19 8.89 -7.30
N TYR A 34 -1.65 10.01 -6.82
CA TYR A 34 -2.39 11.09 -6.20
C TYR A 34 -2.02 12.38 -6.92
N GLY A 35 -2.98 13.25 -7.18
CA GLY A 35 -2.70 14.57 -7.70
C GLY A 35 -3.92 15.47 -7.72
N TYR A 36 -3.68 16.75 -7.95
CA TYR A 36 -4.70 17.76 -8.18
C TYR A 36 -4.12 18.87 -9.05
N GLU A 37 -5.02 19.63 -9.67
CA GLU A 37 -4.68 20.84 -10.41
C GLU A 37 -5.53 22.01 -9.91
N LEU A 38 -4.93 23.18 -9.76
CA LEU A 38 -5.65 24.42 -9.47
C LEU A 38 -5.00 25.57 -10.26
N TRP A 39 -5.79 26.25 -11.09
CA TRP A 39 -5.36 27.41 -11.90
C TRP A 39 -4.07 27.15 -12.71
N GLY A 40 -3.94 25.95 -13.30
CA GLY A 40 -2.75 25.56 -14.06
C GLY A 40 -1.53 25.15 -13.22
N CYS A 41 -1.67 25.05 -11.88
CA CYS A 41 -0.67 24.47 -11.00
C CYS A 41 -1.02 23.01 -10.69
N GLU A 42 -0.16 22.08 -11.09
CA GLU A 42 -0.36 20.64 -10.87
C GLU A 42 0.55 20.12 -9.75
N VAL A 43 -0.02 19.28 -8.89
CA VAL A 43 0.72 18.39 -7.99
C VAL A 43 0.41 16.96 -8.39
N SER A 44 1.46 16.14 -8.58
CA SER A 44 1.32 14.73 -8.91
C SER A 44 2.35 13.89 -8.16
N LEU A 45 1.89 12.79 -7.57
CA LEU A 45 2.72 11.77 -6.96
C LEU A 45 2.28 10.40 -7.50
N ARG A 46 3.18 9.74 -8.23
CA ARG A 46 3.03 8.35 -8.65
C ARG A 46 3.75 7.42 -7.68
N PHE A 47 3.19 6.25 -7.45
CA PHE A 47 3.76 5.27 -6.53
C PHE A 47 3.45 3.84 -7.00
N PRO A 48 4.36 2.89 -6.75
CA PRO A 48 4.08 1.48 -6.98
C PRO A 48 2.93 0.99 -6.08
N ILE A 49 2.22 -0.01 -6.59
CA ILE A 49 1.17 -0.71 -5.86
C ILE A 49 1.46 -2.21 -5.84
N VAL A 50 1.03 -2.87 -4.76
CA VAL A 50 0.98 -4.32 -4.66
C VAL A 50 -0.44 -4.70 -4.24
N LYS A 51 -1.14 -5.46 -5.08
CA LYS A 51 -2.48 -5.98 -4.74
C LYS A 51 -2.33 -7.38 -4.16
N LEU A 52 -2.80 -7.59 -2.93
CA LEU A 52 -2.69 -8.91 -2.29
C LEU A 52 -3.47 -9.99 -3.02
N LEU A 53 -4.55 -9.63 -3.73
CA LEU A 53 -5.30 -10.55 -4.58
C LEU A 53 -4.43 -11.19 -5.68
N ASP A 54 -3.39 -10.52 -6.15
CA ASP A 54 -2.48 -11.04 -7.20
C ASP A 54 -1.63 -12.21 -6.69
N TYR A 55 -1.57 -12.42 -5.38
CA TYR A 55 -0.74 -13.41 -4.72
C TYR A 55 -1.56 -14.51 -4.04
N GLN A 56 -2.86 -14.65 -4.33
CA GLN A 56 -3.72 -15.62 -3.64
C GLN A 56 -3.29 -17.08 -3.87
N GLU A 57 -2.78 -17.40 -5.06
CA GLU A 57 -2.27 -18.75 -5.33
C GLU A 57 -0.95 -19.01 -4.58
N GLN A 58 -0.03 -18.04 -4.57
CA GLN A 58 1.20 -18.12 -3.77
C GLN A 58 0.90 -18.15 -2.27
N SER A 59 -0.12 -17.42 -1.79
CA SER A 59 -0.49 -17.39 -0.37
C SER A 59 -1.03 -18.74 0.08
N ALA A 60 -1.86 -19.39 -0.74
CA ALA A 60 -2.33 -20.75 -0.50
C ALA A 60 -1.15 -21.75 -0.47
N ARG A 61 -0.20 -21.63 -1.41
CA ARG A 61 1.01 -22.46 -1.43
C ARG A 61 1.90 -22.25 -0.20
N LEU A 62 2.10 -21.01 0.24
CA LEU A 62 2.89 -20.68 1.43
C LEU A 62 2.21 -21.17 2.72
N ALA A 63 0.88 -21.04 2.80
CA ALA A 63 0.10 -21.58 3.90
C ALA A 63 0.19 -23.11 3.97
N ALA A 64 0.17 -23.79 2.83
CA ALA A 64 0.32 -25.24 2.73
C ALA A 64 1.75 -25.73 3.00
N ALA A 65 2.78 -24.95 2.66
CA ALA A 65 4.19 -25.30 2.83
C ALA A 65 4.74 -25.07 4.24
N GLY A 66 4.06 -24.29 5.10
CA GLY A 66 4.54 -24.05 6.46
C GLY A 66 3.86 -22.92 7.22
N GLY A 67 2.69 -23.21 7.81
CA GLY A 67 2.43 -22.86 9.22
C GLY A 67 2.30 -21.39 9.63
N TYR A 68 1.50 -20.56 8.95
CA TYR A 68 0.93 -19.38 9.64
C TYR A 68 -0.29 -19.80 10.47
N ARG A 69 -0.04 -20.28 11.71
CA ARG A 69 -1.10 -20.47 12.69
C ARG A 69 -1.66 -19.09 13.03
N ARG A 70 -2.81 -18.70 12.46
CA ARG A 70 -3.57 -17.54 12.96
C ARG A 70 -3.70 -17.71 14.47
N LYS A 71 -3.11 -16.82 15.26
CA LYS A 71 -3.45 -16.77 16.69
C LYS A 71 -4.95 -16.46 16.75
N PRO A 72 -5.76 -17.27 17.46
CA PRO A 72 -7.16 -16.92 17.66
C PRO A 72 -7.19 -15.52 18.27
N GLY A 73 -8.08 -14.66 17.74
CA GLY A 73 -8.20 -13.28 18.15
C GLY A 73 -8.33 -13.24 19.67
N ARG A 74 -7.37 -12.58 20.33
CA ARG A 74 -7.49 -12.25 21.74
C ARG A 74 -8.60 -11.20 21.82
N VAL A 75 -9.79 -11.61 22.25
CA VAL A 75 -10.81 -10.67 22.71
C VAL A 75 -10.18 -9.98 23.92
N LEU A 76 -9.79 -8.71 23.75
CA LEU A 76 -9.42 -7.86 24.88
C LEU A 76 -10.73 -7.46 25.60
N PRO A 77 -10.74 -7.36 26.94
CA PRO A 77 -11.93 -7.01 27.71
C PRO A 77 -12.40 -5.57 27.43
#